data_AF-A0A8R1EJF2-F1
#
_entry.id   AF-A0A8R1EJF2-F1
#
_cell.length_a   1.000
_cell.length_b   1.000
_cell.length_c   1.000
_cell.angle_alpha   90.00
_cell.angle_beta   90.00
_cell.angle_gamma   90.00
#
_symmetry.space_group_name_H-M   'P 1'
#
loop_
_entity.id
_entity.type
_entity.pdbx_description
1 polymer ?
#
loop_
_entity_poly.entity_id
_entity_poly.type
_entity_poly.pdbx_seq_one_letter_code
_entity_poly.pdbx_strand_id
1 'polypeptide(L)'
;IAAGLQIILDSHLEEQFDSETDGVTPVFSSAFENGFRYYVHANEQIPFLASEGIAVSPDSVVYSALSSSKYILLSSKAWGNCSDSWPPGYDFAFPYTAAMCSTMCKAKYFNRLCGCSPSIYNYESNFVDCTPYETYRCMDTKMKKVVNQTTLNIEMPTCEECRVECRSQVYHSFNSYGKGLSRGALIWLSKQGQWPILHMK
;
A
#
# COMPACT_ATOMS: atom_id res chain seq x y z
N ILE A 1 -11.47 8.71 30.12
CA ILE A 1 -10.68 9.37 29.06
C ILE A 1 -10.26 8.27 28.10
N ALA A 2 -10.86 8.20 26.90
CA ALA A 2 -10.44 7.23 25.89
C ALA A 2 -9.17 7.78 25.24
N ALA A 3 -8.01 7.27 25.66
CA ALA A 3 -6.72 7.62 25.07
C ALA A 3 -6.49 6.76 23.83
N GLY A 4 -6.96 7.21 22.68
CA GLY A 4 -6.83 6.49 21.41
C GLY A 4 -7.32 7.30 20.21
N LEU A 5 -7.09 6.80 19.01
CA LEU A 5 -7.58 7.37 17.76
C LEU A 5 -8.93 6.74 17.41
N GLN A 6 -9.95 7.57 17.19
CA GLN A 6 -11.25 7.13 16.69
C GLN A 6 -11.53 7.86 15.39
N ILE A 7 -11.82 7.10 14.33
CA ILE A 7 -12.16 7.61 13.02
C ILE A 7 -13.51 6.99 12.61
N ILE A 8 -14.40 7.82 12.08
CA ILE A 8 -15.66 7.40 11.47
C ILE A 8 -15.57 7.82 10.01
N LEU A 9 -15.74 6.86 9.09
CA LEU A 9 -15.54 7.04 7.66
C LEU A 9 -16.79 6.65 6.88
N ASP A 10 -16.98 7.29 5.72
CA ASP A 10 -18.01 6.96 4.74
C ASP A 10 -17.35 6.52 3.44
N SER A 11 -17.58 5.26 3.04
CA SER A 11 -16.93 4.65 1.87
C SER A 11 -17.51 5.08 0.53
N HIS A 12 -18.59 5.87 0.49
CA HIS A 12 -19.20 6.39 -0.74
C HIS A 12 -19.43 5.26 -1.78
N LEU A 13 -20.14 4.21 -1.37
CA LEU A 13 -20.34 3.01 -2.22
C LEU A 13 -21.06 3.35 -3.54
N GLU A 14 -21.78 4.46 -3.60
CA GLU A 14 -22.41 5.01 -4.81
C GLU A 14 -21.43 5.52 -5.87
N GLU A 15 -20.17 5.80 -5.51
CA GLU A 15 -19.11 6.23 -6.42
C GLU A 15 -18.22 5.06 -6.89
N GLN A 16 -18.52 3.83 -6.47
CA GLN A 16 -17.73 2.66 -6.82
C GLN A 16 -17.83 2.33 -8.32
N PHE A 17 -16.70 1.95 -8.93
CA PHE A 17 -16.68 1.40 -10.28
C PHE A 17 -17.30 0.00 -10.28
N ASP A 18 -18.47 -0.15 -10.91
CA ASP A 18 -19.12 -1.45 -11.09
C ASP A 18 -18.52 -2.20 -12.29
N SER A 19 -18.03 -3.41 -12.06
CA SER A 19 -17.43 -4.25 -13.10
C SER A 19 -18.45 -5.08 -13.88
N GLU A 20 -19.70 -5.19 -13.42
CA GLU A 20 -20.69 -6.05 -14.09
C GLU A 20 -21.12 -5.50 -15.45
N THR A 21 -20.94 -4.21 -15.70
CA THR A 21 -21.38 -3.57 -16.96
C THR A 21 -20.28 -3.38 -18.01
N ASP A 22 -19.01 -3.21 -17.62
CA ASP A 22 -17.94 -2.81 -18.55
C ASP A 22 -16.83 -3.85 -18.81
N GLY A 23 -16.86 -5.02 -18.15
CA GLY A 23 -15.94 -6.13 -18.46
C GLY A 23 -14.44 -5.86 -18.20
N VAL A 24 -14.11 -4.74 -17.55
CA VAL A 24 -12.73 -4.36 -17.22
C VAL A 24 -12.30 -5.08 -15.94
N THR A 25 -11.44 -6.10 -16.08
CA THR A 25 -10.72 -6.68 -14.94
C THR A 25 -9.55 -5.74 -14.60
N PRO A 26 -9.53 -5.09 -13.42
CA PRO A 26 -8.44 -4.23 -13.03
C PRO A 26 -7.21 -5.09 -12.75
N VAL A 27 -6.29 -5.10 -13.71
CA VAL A 27 -5.00 -5.82 -13.62
C VAL A 27 -4.11 -5.26 -12.48
N PHE A 28 -4.34 -4.01 -12.06
CA PHE A 28 -3.48 -3.28 -11.14
C PHE A 28 -4.16 -2.79 -9.85
N SER A 29 -5.41 -3.16 -9.56
CA SER A 29 -6.10 -2.63 -8.39
C SER A 29 -6.92 -3.67 -7.64
N SER A 30 -6.99 -3.51 -6.31
CA SER A 30 -7.93 -4.20 -5.43
C SER A 30 -9.31 -3.53 -5.41
N ALA A 31 -9.75 -2.91 -6.52
CA ALA A 31 -10.98 -2.11 -6.60
C ALA A 31 -12.29 -2.91 -6.37
N PHE A 32 -12.20 -4.19 -6.04
CA PHE A 32 -13.35 -5.06 -5.77
C PHE A 32 -13.68 -5.20 -4.28
N GLU A 33 -12.89 -4.61 -3.39
CA GLU A 33 -13.17 -4.66 -1.96
C GLU A 33 -13.88 -3.39 -1.49
N ASN A 34 -15.06 -3.57 -0.89
CA ASN A 34 -15.80 -2.47 -0.29
C ASN A 34 -15.23 -2.14 1.09
N GLY A 35 -15.22 -0.84 1.41
CA GLY A 35 -14.79 -0.34 2.70
C GLY A 35 -13.38 0.26 2.66
N PHE A 36 -12.65 0.16 3.77
CA PHE A 36 -11.37 0.83 3.95
C PHE A 36 -10.26 -0.15 4.30
N ARG A 37 -9.03 0.20 3.93
CA ARG A 37 -7.83 -0.47 4.42
C ARG A 37 -6.97 0.53 5.17
N TYR A 38 -6.49 0.15 6.35
CA TYR A 38 -5.50 0.94 7.09
C TYR A 38 -4.32 0.09 7.49
N TYR A 39 -3.18 0.75 7.67
CA TYR A 39 -1.93 0.15 8.11
C TYR A 39 -1.25 1.11 9.06
N VAL A 40 -0.71 0.59 10.16
CA VAL A 40 -0.03 1.38 11.18
C VAL A 40 1.47 1.14 11.05
N HIS A 41 2.22 2.21 10.78
CA HIS A 41 3.67 2.16 10.60
C HIS A 41 4.36 3.29 11.34
N ALA A 42 5.69 3.20 11.44
CA ALA A 42 6.48 4.29 11.99
C ALA A 42 6.50 5.49 11.01
N ASN A 43 6.62 6.71 11.55
CA ASN A 43 6.60 7.94 10.76
C ASN A 43 7.65 7.98 9.63
N GLU A 44 8.79 7.32 9.83
CA GLU A 44 9.91 7.28 8.86
C GLU A 44 9.79 6.16 7.81
N GLN A 45 8.74 5.34 7.88
CA GLN A 45 8.50 4.24 6.94
C GLN A 45 7.42 4.60 5.92
N ILE A 46 7.53 4.03 4.70
CA ILE A 46 6.46 4.15 3.70
C ILE A 46 5.27 3.24 4.04
N PRO A 47 4.03 3.67 3.74
CA PRO A 47 2.86 2.82 3.92
C PRO A 47 2.81 1.75 2.83
N PHE A 48 3.04 0.48 3.19
CA PHE A 48 2.92 -0.63 2.25
C PHE A 48 1.54 -1.31 2.35
N LEU A 49 0.49 -0.53 2.00
CA LEU A 49 -0.91 -0.94 2.11
C LEU A 49 -1.29 -2.18 1.28
N ALA A 50 -0.51 -2.50 0.24
CA ALA A 50 -0.79 -3.61 -0.66
C ALA A 50 -0.56 -5.00 -0.02
N SER A 51 0.28 -5.12 1.02
CA SER A 51 0.57 -6.42 1.65
C SER A 51 0.28 -6.49 3.16
N GLU A 52 0.20 -5.35 3.87
CA GLU A 52 0.08 -5.35 5.34
C GLU A 52 -1.16 -4.59 5.85
N GLY A 53 -2.13 -4.29 4.98
CA GLY A 53 -3.35 -3.58 5.35
C GLY A 53 -4.38 -4.44 6.09
N ILE A 54 -5.06 -3.82 7.06
CA ILE A 54 -6.26 -4.37 7.70
C ILE A 54 -7.48 -3.80 6.97
N ALA A 55 -8.33 -4.69 6.47
CA ALA A 55 -9.58 -4.30 5.83
C ALA A 55 -10.72 -4.11 6.84
N VAL A 56 -11.50 -3.06 6.64
CA VAL A 56 -12.68 -2.69 7.43
C VAL A 56 -13.87 -2.63 6.49
N SER A 57 -14.82 -3.53 6.70
CA SER A 57 -16.06 -3.55 5.91
C SER A 57 -16.96 -2.36 6.26
N PRO A 58 -17.79 -1.90 5.30
CA PRO A 58 -18.91 -1.01 5.60
C PRO A 58 -19.82 -1.60 6.69
N ASP A 59 -20.54 -0.75 7.43
CA ASP A 59 -21.39 -1.12 8.59
C ASP A 59 -20.68 -1.88 9.73
N SER A 60 -19.35 -1.91 9.74
CA SER A 60 -18.55 -2.53 10.80
C SER A 60 -17.74 -1.50 11.57
N VAL A 61 -17.47 -1.80 12.84
CA VAL A 61 -16.46 -1.09 13.62
C VAL A 61 -15.33 -2.07 13.93
N VAL A 62 -14.09 -1.60 13.80
CA VAL A 62 -12.90 -2.35 14.16
C VAL A 62 -12.22 -1.66 15.33
N TYR A 63 -11.99 -2.42 16.39
CA TYR A 63 -11.16 -2.00 17.51
C TYR A 63 -9.80 -2.66 17.38
N SER A 64 -8.78 -1.86 17.15
CA SER A 64 -7.40 -2.33 17.11
C SER A 64 -6.67 -2.01 18.40
N ALA A 65 -6.30 -3.05 19.14
CA ALA A 65 -5.24 -2.91 20.14
C ALA A 65 -3.89 -3.00 19.43
N LEU A 66 -3.02 -2.01 19.66
CA LEU A 66 -1.69 -1.95 19.07
C LEU A 66 -0.63 -2.32 20.10
N SER A 67 0.29 -3.19 19.71
CA SER A 67 1.52 -3.47 20.47
C SER A 67 2.73 -3.13 19.62
N SER A 68 3.63 -2.31 20.15
CA SER A 68 4.84 -1.89 19.44
C SER A 68 6.02 -2.78 19.81
N SER A 69 6.66 -3.37 18.81
CA SER A 69 7.90 -4.13 18.94
C SER A 69 9.03 -3.40 18.24
N LYS A 70 10.20 -3.34 18.87
CA LYS A 70 11.42 -2.79 18.26
C LYS A 70 12.40 -3.91 17.99
N TYR A 71 12.81 -4.07 16.73
CA TYR A 71 13.81 -5.04 16.33
C TYR A 71 15.14 -4.33 16.10
N ILE A 72 16.20 -4.89 16.65
CA ILE A 72 17.57 -4.42 16.48
C ILE A 72 18.39 -5.58 15.94
N LEU A 73 18.69 -5.54 14.65
CA LEU A 73 19.48 -6.55 13.96
C LEU A 73 20.95 -6.17 13.92
N LEU A 74 21.81 -7.16 13.71
CA LEU A 74 23.24 -6.96 13.60
C LEU A 74 23.65 -6.66 12.16
N SER A 75 24.55 -5.69 12.00
CA SER A 75 25.12 -5.35 10.69
C SER A 75 26.11 -6.41 10.22
N SER A 76 26.53 -6.35 8.95
CA SER A 76 27.58 -7.25 8.41
C SER A 76 28.90 -7.19 9.17
N LYS A 77 29.22 -6.07 9.83
CA LYS A 77 30.42 -5.95 10.68
C LYS A 77 30.29 -6.71 12.01
N ALA A 78 29.06 -7.07 12.39
CA ALA A 78 28.71 -7.75 13.64
C ALA A 78 27.99 -9.07 13.38
N TRP A 79 28.38 -9.81 12.33
CA TRP A 79 27.87 -11.14 11.98
C TRP A 79 26.39 -11.23 11.52
N GLY A 80 25.72 -10.10 11.26
CA GLY A 80 24.40 -10.11 10.62
C GLY A 80 24.44 -9.64 9.16
N ASN A 81 23.30 -9.20 8.63
CA ASN A 81 23.19 -8.75 7.23
C ASN A 81 22.27 -7.53 7.04
N CYS A 82 21.99 -6.78 8.10
CA CYS A 82 21.20 -5.55 7.97
C CYS A 82 22.06 -4.37 7.48
N SER A 83 21.40 -3.32 6.99
CA SER A 83 22.00 -2.04 6.59
C SER A 83 21.07 -0.89 6.97
N ASP A 84 21.61 0.18 7.57
CA ASP A 84 20.88 1.45 7.76
C ASP A 84 21.28 2.51 6.72
N SER A 85 22.12 2.13 5.74
CA SER A 85 22.61 3.01 4.69
C SER A 85 22.07 2.62 3.33
N TRP A 86 21.78 3.63 2.53
CA TRP A 86 21.45 3.50 1.12
C TRP A 86 22.54 2.77 0.33
N PRO A 87 22.17 1.92 -0.65
CA PRO A 87 23.16 1.34 -1.55
C PRO A 87 23.85 2.42 -2.39
N PRO A 88 25.05 2.14 -2.95
CA PRO A 88 25.74 3.08 -3.82
C PRO A 88 24.86 3.53 -5.00
N GLY A 89 24.86 4.83 -5.28
CA GLY A 89 24.09 5.43 -6.38
C GLY A 89 22.64 5.79 -6.03
N TYR A 90 22.21 5.59 -4.78
CA TYR A 90 20.97 6.13 -4.23
C TYR A 90 21.31 7.30 -3.29
N ASP A 91 20.84 8.49 -3.62
CA ASP A 91 21.07 9.72 -2.84
C ASP A 91 19.72 10.35 -2.55
N PHE A 92 19.17 10.06 -1.37
CA PHE A 92 17.84 10.48 -0.95
C PHE A 92 17.90 11.06 0.46
N ALA A 93 17.04 12.04 0.73
CA ALA A 93 17.03 12.76 2.00
C ALA A 93 16.37 11.97 3.15
N PHE A 94 15.63 10.90 2.85
CA PHE A 94 14.90 10.13 3.85
C PHE A 94 15.72 9.00 4.49
N PRO A 95 15.37 8.59 5.72
CA PRO A 95 15.94 7.42 6.35
C PRO A 95 15.81 6.16 5.47
N TYR A 96 16.85 5.34 5.49
CA TYR A 96 16.86 4.08 4.76
C TYR A 96 15.84 3.11 5.35
N THR A 97 15.01 2.51 4.48
CA THR A 97 14.19 1.34 4.79
C THR A 97 14.27 0.38 3.61
N ALA A 98 14.19 -0.92 3.86
CA ALA A 98 14.23 -1.91 2.79
C ALA A 98 13.07 -1.72 1.79
N ALA A 99 11.89 -1.35 2.29
CA ALA A 99 10.72 -1.06 1.48
C ALA A 99 10.94 0.13 0.53
N MET A 100 11.45 1.26 1.04
CA MET A 100 11.75 2.43 0.20
C MET A 100 12.84 2.11 -0.81
N CYS A 101 13.88 1.38 -0.42
CA CYS A 101 14.92 0.94 -1.33
C CYS A 101 14.35 0.10 -2.48
N SER A 102 13.48 -0.87 -2.18
CA SER A 102 12.83 -1.69 -3.21
C SER A 102 11.98 -0.85 -4.17
N THR A 103 11.22 0.12 -3.64
CA THR A 103 10.42 1.06 -4.43
C THR A 103 11.30 1.89 -5.37
N MET A 104 12.40 2.44 -4.88
CA MET A 104 13.34 3.25 -5.68
C MET A 104 14.12 2.43 -6.70
N CYS A 105 14.49 1.20 -6.35
CA CYS A 105 15.12 0.25 -7.28
C CYS A 105 14.18 -0.06 -8.45
N LYS A 106 12.91 -0.36 -8.16
CA LYS A 106 11.87 -0.54 -9.20
C LYS A 106 11.72 0.73 -10.04
N ALA A 107 11.67 1.90 -9.41
CA ALA A 107 11.52 3.17 -10.12
C ALA A 107 12.65 3.41 -11.13
N LYS A 108 13.90 3.18 -10.71
CA LYS A 108 15.10 3.26 -11.56
C LYS A 108 15.10 2.20 -12.66
N TYR A 109 14.68 0.97 -12.36
CA TYR A 109 14.59 -0.11 -13.32
C TYR A 109 13.61 0.22 -14.46
N PHE A 110 12.41 0.72 -14.11
CA PHE A 110 11.45 1.21 -15.09
C PHE A 110 12.00 2.37 -15.91
N ASN A 111 12.61 3.37 -15.26
CA ASN A 111 13.19 4.51 -15.97
C ASN A 111 14.28 4.08 -16.97
N ARG A 112 15.13 3.11 -16.60
CA ARG A 112 16.19 2.59 -17.48
C ARG A 112 15.64 1.83 -18.69
N LEU A 113 14.56 1.08 -18.52
CA LEU A 113 14.01 0.21 -19.56
C LEU A 113 12.96 0.90 -20.44
N CYS A 114 12.14 1.76 -19.83
CA CYS A 114 10.96 2.37 -20.42
C CYS A 114 11.13 3.87 -20.71
N GLY A 115 12.14 4.53 -20.11
CA GLY A 115 12.33 5.98 -20.18
C GLY A 115 11.39 6.79 -19.27
N CYS A 116 10.55 6.11 -18.48
CA CYS A 116 9.64 6.69 -17.50
C CYS A 116 9.50 5.72 -16.31
N SER A 117 8.95 6.20 -15.20
CA SER A 117 8.68 5.40 -14.01
C SER A 117 7.20 5.43 -13.64
N PRO A 118 6.55 4.29 -13.32
CA PRO A 118 5.18 4.30 -12.82
C PRO A 118 5.06 5.12 -11.54
N SER A 119 4.01 5.93 -11.41
CA SER A 119 3.82 6.83 -10.26
C SER A 119 3.76 6.10 -8.92
N ILE A 120 3.36 4.83 -8.91
CA ILE A 120 3.38 3.98 -7.70
C ILE A 120 4.79 3.73 -7.15
N TYR A 121 5.83 3.82 -7.99
CA TYR A 121 7.23 3.66 -7.60
C TYR A 121 7.99 4.99 -7.57
N ASN A 122 7.53 5.99 -8.32
CA ASN A 122 8.14 7.31 -8.42
C ASN A 122 7.80 8.23 -7.24
N TYR A 123 8.01 7.75 -6.00
CA TYR A 123 7.58 8.43 -4.77
C TYR A 123 8.12 9.87 -4.63
N GLU A 124 9.37 10.12 -5.02
CA GLU A 124 9.98 11.46 -4.96
C GLU A 124 9.81 12.28 -6.25
N SER A 125 9.11 11.75 -7.27
CA SER A 125 9.00 12.40 -8.58
C SER A 125 10.35 12.72 -9.25
N ASN A 126 11.39 11.92 -8.96
CA ASN A 126 12.72 12.08 -9.54
C ASN A 126 12.79 11.67 -11.02
N PHE A 127 11.82 10.91 -11.50
CA PHE A 127 11.71 10.46 -12.89
C PHE A 127 10.45 11.02 -13.55
N VAL A 128 10.39 10.95 -14.88
CA VAL A 128 9.17 11.24 -15.63
C VAL A 128 8.14 10.15 -15.33
N ASP A 129 6.92 10.54 -14.96
CA ASP A 129 5.83 9.59 -14.70
C ASP A 129 5.36 8.92 -16.00
N CYS A 130 5.23 7.59 -15.97
CA CYS A 130 4.63 6.85 -17.08
C CYS A 130 3.11 7.04 -17.11
N THR A 131 2.54 7.19 -18.29
CA THR A 131 1.09 6.98 -18.48
C THR A 131 0.72 5.50 -18.23
N PRO A 132 -0.56 5.19 -17.92
CA PRO A 132 -1.01 3.80 -17.81
C PRO A 132 -0.71 2.96 -19.06
N TYR A 133 -0.86 3.56 -20.24
CA TYR A 133 -0.57 2.89 -21.51
C TYR A 133 0.94 2.62 -21.69
N GLU A 134 1.81 3.57 -21.37
CA GLU A 134 3.27 3.36 -21.44
C GLU A 134 3.76 2.30 -20.47
N THR A 135 3.19 2.29 -19.26
CA THR A 135 3.49 1.28 -18.23
C THR A 135 3.13 -0.11 -18.75
N TYR A 136 1.88 -0.27 -19.22
CA TYR A 136 1.41 -1.53 -19.80
C TYR A 136 2.28 -1.96 -20.98
N ARG A 137 2.51 -1.08 -21.95
CA ARG A 137 3.28 -1.37 -23.15
C ARG A 137 4.72 -1.75 -22.81
N CYS A 138 5.34 -1.09 -21.83
CA CYS A 138 6.70 -1.44 -21.43
C CYS A 138 6.75 -2.80 -20.74
N MET A 139 5.84 -3.07 -19.81
CA MET A 139 5.76 -4.39 -19.16
C MET A 139 5.55 -5.48 -20.20
N ASP A 140 4.63 -5.26 -21.15
CA ASP A 140 4.30 -6.17 -22.24
C ASP A 140 5.49 -6.44 -23.17
N THR A 141 6.20 -5.40 -23.60
CA THR A 141 7.24 -5.55 -24.63
C THR A 141 8.64 -5.81 -24.09
N LYS A 142 8.94 -5.40 -22.85
CA LYS A 142 10.31 -5.42 -22.28
C LYS A 142 10.46 -6.31 -21.05
N MET A 143 9.39 -6.57 -20.31
CA MET A 143 9.44 -7.30 -19.04
C MET A 143 8.72 -8.65 -19.08
N LYS A 144 7.99 -8.95 -20.16
CA LYS A 144 7.40 -10.27 -20.36
C LYS A 144 8.50 -11.29 -20.66
N LYS A 145 8.55 -12.34 -19.85
CA LYS A 145 9.33 -13.54 -20.13
C LYS A 145 8.37 -14.69 -20.38
N VAL A 146 8.50 -15.30 -21.56
CA VAL A 146 7.75 -16.52 -21.89
C VAL A 146 8.47 -17.67 -21.21
N VAL A 147 7.92 -18.16 -20.10
CA VAL A 147 8.50 -19.28 -19.35
C VAL A 147 8.09 -20.61 -19.98
N ASN A 148 6.84 -20.71 -20.45
CA ASN A 148 6.30 -21.78 -21.32
C ASN A 148 5.31 -21.16 -22.32
N GLN A 149 4.91 -21.90 -23.37
CA GLN A 149 3.97 -21.43 -24.41
C GLN A 149 2.62 -20.88 -23.87
N THR A 150 2.28 -21.13 -22.60
CA THR A 150 1.03 -20.73 -21.94
C THR A 150 1.19 -19.87 -20.68
N THR A 151 2.39 -19.70 -20.12
CA THR A 151 2.59 -18.90 -18.90
C THR A 151 3.42 -17.64 -19.17
N LEU A 152 2.73 -16.51 -19.05
CA LEU A 152 3.30 -15.17 -19.15
C LEU A 152 3.68 -14.70 -17.75
N ASN A 153 4.98 -14.59 -17.47
CA ASN A 153 5.46 -13.99 -16.23
C ASN A 153 6.08 -12.63 -16.53
N ILE A 154 5.76 -11.63 -15.69
CA ILE A 154 6.42 -10.33 -15.71
C ILE A 154 7.65 -10.44 -14.80
N GLU A 155 8.83 -10.25 -15.37
CA GLU A 155 10.10 -10.27 -14.63
C GLU A 155 10.32 -8.89 -13.99
N MET A 156 10.05 -8.79 -12.69
CA MET A 156 10.35 -7.61 -11.88
C MET A 156 11.79 -7.70 -11.33
N PRO A 157 12.46 -6.56 -11.11
CA PRO A 157 13.80 -6.58 -10.50
C PRO A 157 13.71 -7.13 -9.07
N THR A 158 14.66 -7.99 -8.72
CA THR A 158 14.76 -8.59 -7.37
C THR A 158 15.23 -7.57 -6.32
N CYS A 159 15.94 -6.52 -6.75
CA CYS A 159 16.47 -5.46 -5.88
C CYS A 159 17.31 -6.01 -4.71
N GLU A 160 18.23 -6.94 -5.02
CA GLU A 160 19.08 -7.63 -4.06
C GLU A 160 20.03 -6.70 -3.27
N GLU A 161 20.26 -5.49 -3.77
CA GLU A 161 21.01 -4.46 -3.04
C GLU A 161 20.27 -3.92 -1.81
N CYS A 162 18.94 -4.09 -1.75
CA CYS A 162 18.10 -3.58 -0.68
C CYS A 162 18.07 -4.56 0.50
N ARG A 163 18.92 -4.31 1.49
CA ARG A 163 18.98 -5.10 2.73
C ARG A 163 17.93 -4.64 3.74
N VAL A 164 17.56 -5.53 4.65
CA VAL A 164 16.71 -5.17 5.80
C VAL A 164 17.39 -4.10 6.65
N GLU A 165 16.62 -3.13 7.15
CA GLU A 165 17.11 -2.13 8.10
C GLU A 165 17.57 -2.78 9.41
N CYS A 166 18.58 -2.20 10.06
CA CYS A 166 19.08 -2.72 11.33
C CYS A 166 18.18 -2.35 12.50
N ARG A 167 17.42 -1.27 12.38
CA ARG A 167 16.48 -0.82 13.39
C ARG A 167 15.12 -0.66 12.74
N SER A 168 14.18 -1.52 13.12
CA SER A 168 12.79 -1.40 12.68
C SER A 168 11.86 -1.36 13.87
N GLN A 169 10.74 -0.65 13.71
CA GLN A 169 9.65 -0.61 14.67
C GLN A 169 8.41 -1.13 13.97
N VAL A 170 7.81 -2.18 14.53
CA VAL A 170 6.64 -2.85 13.97
C VAL A 170 5.49 -2.71 14.96
N TYR A 171 4.31 -2.40 14.42
CA TYR A 171 3.07 -2.31 15.20
C TYR A 171 2.21 -3.53 14.93
N HIS A 172 2.11 -4.40 15.92
CA HIS A 172 1.21 -5.55 15.86
C HIS A 172 -0.21 -5.10 16.21
N SER A 173 -1.16 -5.37 15.31
CA SER A 173 -2.57 -5.08 15.51
C SER A 173 -3.34 -6.33 15.95
N PHE A 174 -4.09 -6.22 17.04
CA PHE A 174 -5.04 -7.22 17.48
C PHE A 174 -6.45 -6.64 17.31
N ASN A 175 -7.19 -7.18 16.34
CA ASN A 175 -8.45 -6.60 15.90
C ASN A 175 -9.63 -7.36 16.49
N SER A 176 -10.61 -6.62 16.99
CA SER A 176 -11.95 -7.13 17.26
C SER A 176 -12.97 -6.36 16.44
N TYR A 177 -14.00 -7.07 15.98
CA TYR A 177 -15.02 -6.53 15.09
C TYR A 177 -16.34 -6.43 15.83
N GLY A 178 -17.02 -5.30 15.63
CA GLY A 178 -18.35 -5.07 16.14
C GLY A 178 -19.27 -4.62 15.01
N LYS A 179 -20.57 -4.64 15.30
CA LYS A 179 -21.54 -3.96 14.45
C LYS A 179 -21.32 -2.45 14.55
N GLY A 180 -21.41 -1.75 13.42
CA GLY A 180 -21.25 -0.31 13.33
C GLY A 180 -22.36 0.46 14.03
N LEU A 181 -22.82 1.54 13.41
CA LEU A 181 -23.77 2.43 14.04
C LEU A 181 -25.14 1.76 14.23
N SER A 182 -25.72 1.92 15.41
CA SER A 182 -27.07 1.42 15.68
C SER A 182 -28.10 2.10 14.77
N ARG A 183 -29.22 1.42 14.50
CA ARG A 183 -30.33 1.98 13.72
C ARG A 183 -30.82 3.34 14.27
N GLY A 184 -30.85 3.50 15.59
CA GLY A 184 -31.22 4.77 16.22
C GLY A 184 -30.22 5.88 15.93
N ALA A 185 -28.91 5.57 15.96
CA ALA A 185 -27.85 6.50 15.60
C ALA A 185 -27.92 6.91 14.12
N LEU A 186 -28.17 5.96 13.22
CA LEU A 186 -28.35 6.24 11.78
C LEU A 186 -29.57 7.14 11.52
N ILE A 187 -30.71 6.88 12.18
CA ILE A 187 -31.91 7.74 12.08
C ILE A 187 -31.65 9.15 12.63
N TRP A 188 -30.81 9.27 13.65
CA TRP A 188 -30.43 10.57 14.18
C TRP A 188 -29.50 11.31 13.20
N LEU A 189 -28.49 10.64 12.66
CA LEU A 189 -27.55 11.20 11.67
C LEU A 189 -28.27 11.69 10.41
N SER A 190 -29.25 10.93 9.90
CA SER A 190 -29.99 11.33 8.68
C SER A 190 -30.81 12.61 8.87
N LYS A 191 -31.14 12.94 10.11
CA LYS A 191 -31.87 14.18 10.47
C LYS A 191 -30.97 15.40 10.66
N GLN A 192 -29.66 15.21 10.86
CA GLN A 192 -28.71 16.32 11.06
C GLN A 192 -28.29 17.01 9.75
N GLY A 193 -28.67 16.45 8.59
CA GLY A 193 -28.49 17.07 7.27
C GLY A 193 -27.19 16.66 6.55
N GLN A 194 -27.29 16.56 5.22
CA GLN A 194 -26.29 16.13 4.23
C GLN A 194 -25.86 14.64 4.22
N TRP A 195 -26.56 13.75 4.93
CA TRP A 195 -26.36 12.30 4.82
C TRP A 195 -27.56 11.62 4.15
N PRO A 196 -27.63 11.58 2.80
CA PRO A 196 -28.63 10.78 2.09
C PRO A 196 -28.60 9.31 2.55
N ILE A 197 -29.74 8.62 2.45
CA ILE A 197 -29.86 7.17 2.76
C ILE A 197 -28.84 6.32 1.97
N LEU A 198 -28.36 6.83 0.84
CA LEU A 198 -27.31 6.22 0.01
C LEU A 198 -25.97 6.09 0.74
N HIS A 199 -25.59 7.08 1.56
CA HIS A 199 -24.36 7.10 2.39
C HIS A 199 -24.47 6.24 3.67
N MET A 200 -25.62 5.61 3.90
CA MET A 200 -25.93 4.88 5.14
C MET A 200 -26.10 3.37 4.90
N LYS A 201 -25.63 2.87 3.75
CA LYS A 201 -25.69 1.45 3.36
C LYS A 201 -24.38 0.72 3.60
#